data_AF-G7GWL2-F1
#
_entry.id   AF-G7GWL2-F1
#
_cell.length_a   1.000
_cell.length_b   1.000
_cell.length_c   1.000
_cell.angle_alpha   90.00
_cell.angle_beta   90.00
_cell.angle_gamma   90.00
#
_symmetry.space_group_name_H-M   'P 1'
#
loop_
_entity.id
_entity.type
_entity.pdbx_description
1 polymer ?
#
loop_
_entity_poly.entity_id
_entity_poly.type
_entity_poly.pdbx_seq_one_letter_code
_entity_poly.pdbx_strand_id
1 'polypeptide(L)'
;MAGMLAYMKRTTIKIPDELDARLRHEANLRGTTISEVSREALETFLGTGSRRRLAAAAAGRSGRSDISERIEEILATELQNAGAESTEAKQ
;
A
#
# COMPACT_ATOMS: atom_id res chain seq x y z
N MET A 1 -4.63 26.66 -23.74
CA MET A 1 -4.81 25.22 -23.45
C MET A 1 -3.68 24.46 -24.13
N ALA A 2 -2.57 24.23 -23.44
CA ALA A 2 -1.47 23.39 -23.93
C ALA A 2 -1.59 22.03 -23.24
N GLY A 3 -1.76 20.98 -24.04
CA GLY A 3 -1.86 19.60 -23.55
C GLY A 3 -0.59 19.21 -22.80
N MET A 4 -0.73 18.95 -21.50
CA MET A 4 0.29 18.48 -20.59
C MET A 4 0.60 17.00 -20.87
N LEU A 5 1.28 16.70 -21.98
CA LEU A 5 2.01 15.45 -22.08
C LEU A 5 3.27 15.62 -21.24
N ALA A 6 3.20 15.22 -19.97
CA ALA A 6 4.36 15.17 -19.09
C ALA A 6 5.39 14.22 -19.71
N TYR A 7 6.31 14.76 -20.50
CA TYR A 7 7.32 13.97 -21.19
C TYR A 7 8.35 13.50 -20.16
N MET A 8 8.25 12.22 -19.79
CA MET A 8 9.22 11.60 -18.87
C MET A 8 10.44 11.11 -19.65
N LYS A 9 11.63 11.43 -19.14
CA LYS A 9 12.88 10.90 -19.68
C LYS A 9 13.12 9.49 -19.11
N ARG A 10 13.45 8.53 -19.99
CA ARG A 10 13.81 7.16 -19.60
C ARG A 10 15.28 7.11 -19.18
N THR A 11 15.53 6.59 -17.98
CA THR A 11 16.88 6.35 -17.45
C THR A 11 17.03 4.87 -17.15
N THR A 12 18.09 4.24 -17.67
CA THR A 12 18.45 2.86 -17.32
C THR A 12 19.49 2.90 -16.21
N ILE A 13 19.17 2.30 -15.06
CA ILE A 13 20.04 2.29 -13.87
C ILE A 13 20.40 0.84 -13.55
N LYS A 14 21.65 0.58 -13.16
CA LYS A 14 22.07 -0.73 -12.64
C LYS A 14 21.73 -0.80 -11.15
N ILE A 15 21.05 -1.85 -10.75
CA ILE A 15 20.69 -2.12 -9.36
C ILE A 15 21.04 -3.57 -9.01
N PRO A 16 21.31 -3.88 -7.73
CA PRO A 16 21.46 -5.26 -7.27
C PRO A 16 20.17 -6.07 -7.48
N ASP A 17 20.28 -7.37 -7.74
CA ASP A 17 19.14 -8.25 -7.99
C ASP A 17 18.15 -8.30 -6.82
N GLU A 18 18.66 -8.23 -5.59
CA GLU A 18 17.81 -8.16 -4.39
C GLU A 18 16.92 -6.90 -4.37
N LEU A 19 17.44 -5.78 -4.89
CA LEU A 19 16.68 -4.54 -4.98
C LEU A 19 15.62 -4.61 -6.09
N ASP A 20 15.94 -5.24 -7.23
CA ASP A 20 14.97 -5.50 -8.31
C ASP A 20 13.82 -6.38 -7.81
N ALA A 21 14.13 -7.45 -7.05
CA ALA A 21 13.13 -8.34 -6.47
C ALA A 21 12.17 -7.60 -5.52
N ARG A 22 12.71 -6.72 -4.66
CA ARG A 22 11.90 -5.90 -3.76
C ARG A 22 11.00 -4.91 -4.52
N LEU A 23 11.54 -4.26 -5.56
CA LEU A 23 10.76 -3.33 -6.38
C LEU A 23 9.60 -4.04 -7.11
N ARG A 24 9.82 -5.25 -7.63
CA ARG A 24 8.76 -6.06 -8.24
C ARG A 24 7.69 -6.44 -7.23
N HIS A 25 8.10 -6.87 -6.05
CA HIS A 25 7.17 -7.24 -4.99
C HIS A 25 6.28 -6.05 -4.61
N GLU A 26 6.88 -4.88 -4.41
CA GLU A 26 6.16 -3.66 -4.04
C GLU A 26 5.20 -3.21 -5.15
N ALA A 27 5.63 -3.27 -6.41
CA ALA A 27 4.80 -2.95 -7.56
C ALA A 27 3.56 -3.85 -7.63
N ASN A 28 3.74 -5.16 -7.39
CA ASN A 28 2.65 -6.13 -7.37
C ASN A 28 1.69 -5.88 -6.20
N LEU A 29 2.21 -5.62 -5.00
CA LEU A 29 1.39 -5.33 -3.81
C LEU A 29 0.52 -4.09 -4.00
N ARG A 30 1.05 -3.06 -4.68
CA ARG A 30 0.35 -1.80 -4.92
C ARG A 30 -0.47 -1.79 -6.22
N GLY A 31 -0.40 -2.85 -7.03
CA GLY A 31 -1.04 -2.89 -8.35
C GLY A 31 -0.54 -1.80 -9.32
N THR A 32 0.73 -1.41 -9.20
CA THR A 32 1.34 -0.30 -9.96
C THR A 32 2.59 -0.78 -10.71
N THR A 33 3.26 0.08 -11.46
CA THR A 33 4.46 -0.28 -12.22
C THR A 33 5.75 -0.09 -11.41
N ILE A 34 6.79 -0.85 -11.73
CA ILE A 34 8.14 -0.67 -11.15
C ILE A 34 8.63 0.77 -11.35
N SER A 35 8.31 1.38 -12.50
CA SER A 35 8.69 2.76 -12.80
C SER A 35 7.98 3.79 -11.91
N GLU A 36 6.74 3.54 -11.51
CA GLU A 36 6.01 4.39 -10.57
C GLU A 36 6.57 4.25 -9.15
N VAL A 37 6.80 3.02 -8.68
CA VAL A 37 7.45 2.77 -7.37
C VAL A 37 8.84 3.44 -7.33
N SER A 38 9.62 3.28 -8.39
CA SER A 38 10.97 3.86 -8.50
C SER A 38 10.92 5.38 -8.49
N ARG A 39 9.99 5.98 -9.23
CA ARG A 39 9.80 7.44 -9.24
C ARG A 39 9.41 7.95 -7.86
N GLU A 40 8.43 7.32 -7.21
CA GLU A 40 7.97 7.68 -5.88
C GLU A 40 9.11 7.60 -4.84
N ALA A 41 9.92 6.55 -4.89
CA ALA A 41 11.08 6.38 -4.02
C ALA A 41 12.11 7.49 -4.25
N LEU A 42 12.40 7.83 -5.50
CA LEU A 42 13.34 8.90 -5.85
C LEU A 42 12.81 10.29 -5.44
N GLU A 43 11.53 10.57 -5.68
CA GLU A 43 10.89 11.82 -5.26
C GLU A 43 10.89 11.98 -3.74
N THR A 44 10.66 10.89 -3.01
CA THR A 44 10.72 10.86 -1.54
C THR A 44 12.14 11.08 -1.04
N PHE A 45 13.11 10.38 -1.63
CA PHE A 45 14.52 10.48 -1.26
C PHE A 45 15.09 11.89 -1.52
N LEU A 46 14.70 12.52 -2.64
CA LEU A 46 15.14 13.87 -3.01
C LEU A 46 14.26 14.98 -2.40
N GLY A 47 13.19 14.64 -1.68
CA GLY A 47 12.25 15.61 -1.11
C GLY A 47 11.49 16.44 -2.16
N THR A 48 11.38 15.93 -3.39
CA THR A 48 10.72 16.60 -4.53
C THR A 48 9.27 16.16 -4.74
N GLY A 49 8.82 15.11 -4.02
CA GLY A 49 7.44 14.65 -4.07
C GLY A 49 6.46 15.59 -3.35
N SER A 50 5.20 15.61 -3.81
CA SER A 50 4.12 16.24 -3.06
C SER A 50 4.06 15.64 -1.66
N ARG A 51 4.27 16.46 -0.62
CA ARG A 51 4.21 16.05 0.79
C ARG A 51 2.87 15.34 1.00
N ARG A 52 2.88 14.00 1.11
CA ARG A 52 1.67 13.25 1.42
C ARG A 52 1.14 13.81 2.73
N ARG A 53 -0.06 14.38 2.69
CA ARG A 53 -0.86 14.56 3.90
C ARG A 53 -1.03 13.17 4.48
N LEU A 54 -0.52 12.95 5.67
CA LEU A 54 -0.71 11.70 6.42
C LEU A 54 -2.21 11.51 6.62
N ALA A 55 -2.85 10.72 5.75
CA ALA A 55 -4.26 10.35 5.88
C ALA A 55 -4.50 9.46 7.12
N ALA A 56 -3.42 8.93 7.72
CA ALA A 56 -3.44 8.11 8.91
C ALA A 56 -3.40 8.89 10.24
N ALA A 57 -3.37 10.23 10.19
CA ALA A 57 -3.57 11.00 11.42
C ALA A 57 -4.95 10.64 11.99
N ALA A 58 -4.96 9.93 13.13
CA ALA A 58 -6.14 9.37 13.79
C ALA A 58 -6.79 8.11 13.14
N ALA A 59 -6.11 7.37 12.26
CA ALA A 59 -6.64 6.09 11.72
C ALA A 59 -6.84 4.97 12.77
N GLY A 60 -6.34 5.16 13.99
CA GLY A 60 -6.61 4.29 15.15
C GLY A 60 -7.52 4.92 16.21
N ARG A 61 -8.14 6.08 15.94
CA ARG A 61 -9.00 6.78 16.92
C ARG A 61 -10.41 6.18 16.89
N SER A 62 -10.52 4.91 17.29
CA SER A 62 -11.80 4.19 17.43
C SER A 62 -12.59 4.59 18.68
N GLY A 63 -11.99 5.39 19.58
CA GLY A 63 -12.55 5.73 20.89
C GLY A 63 -12.43 4.61 21.92
N ARG A 64 -11.82 3.47 21.56
CA ARG A 64 -11.59 2.31 22.42
C ARG A 64 -10.08 2.11 22.62
N SER A 65 -9.65 2.00 23.87
CA SER A 65 -8.23 1.87 24.24
C SER A 65 -7.73 0.42 24.26
N ASP A 66 -8.65 -0.55 24.28
CA ASP A 66 -8.38 -1.99 24.47
C ASP A 66 -8.29 -2.79 23.16
N ILE A 67 -8.50 -2.15 22.00
CA ILE A 67 -8.53 -2.84 20.70
C ILE A 67 -7.22 -3.58 20.43
N SER A 68 -6.07 -2.98 20.77
CA SER A 68 -4.76 -3.60 20.56
C SER A 68 -4.54 -4.84 21.43
N GLU A 69 -5.15 -4.88 22.61
CA GLU A 69 -5.03 -5.98 23.56
C GLU A 69 -5.95 -7.15 23.17
N ARG A 70 -7.02 -6.86 22.43
CA ARG A 70 -8.05 -7.81 22.01
C ARG A 70 -7.96 -8.24 20.55
N ILE A 71 -6.84 -7.96 19.88
CA ILE A 71 -6.66 -8.26 18.45
C ILE A 71 -6.98 -9.73 18.14
N GLU A 72 -6.50 -10.66 18.97
CA GLU A 72 -6.71 -12.10 18.74
C GLU A 72 -8.19 -12.51 18.90
N GLU A 73 -8.89 -11.95 19.89
CA GLU A 73 -10.32 -12.22 20.14
C GLU A 73 -11.18 -11.67 18.99
N ILE A 74 -10.88 -10.44 18.56
CA ILE A 74 -11.58 -9.77 17.46
C ILE A 74 -11.36 -10.56 16.17
N LEU A 75 -10.11 -10.91 15.85
CA LEU A 75 -9.80 -11.65 14.63
C LEU A 75 -10.42 -13.06 14.62
N ALA A 76 -10.40 -13.76 15.75
CA ALA A 76 -11.04 -15.07 15.88
C ALA A 76 -12.56 -14.98 15.65
N THR A 77 -13.20 -13.93 16.15
CA THR A 77 -14.63 -13.67 15.94
C THR A 77 -14.94 -13.36 14.47
N GLU A 78 -14.16 -12.48 13.84
CA GLU A 78 -14.34 -12.12 12.43
C GLU A 78 -14.14 -13.33 11.50
N LEU A 79 -13.16 -14.19 11.80
CA LEU A 79 -12.94 -15.43 11.04
C LEU A 79 -14.10 -16.43 11.20
N GLN A 80 -14.72 -16.51 12.38
CA GLN A 80 -15.91 -17.33 12.61
C GLN A 80 -17.13 -16.78 11.86
N ASN A 81 -17.32 -15.45 11.89
CA ASN A 81 -18.40 -14.77 11.17
C ASN A 81 -18.27 -14.98 9.64
N ALA A 82 -17.07 -14.82 9.10
CA ALA A 82 -16.80 -15.06 7.67
C ALA A 82 -17.03 -16.53 7.25
N GLY A 83 -16.81 -17.49 8.16
CA GLY A 83 -17.10 -18.91 7.94
C GLY A 83 -18.60 -19.23 7.99
N ALA A 84 -19.38 -18.54 8.82
CA ALA A 84 -20.82 -18.74 8.95
C ALA A 84 -21.58 -18.29 7.68
N GLU A 85 -21.21 -17.13 7.11
CA GLU A 85 -21.83 -16.61 5.88
C GLU A 85 -21.56 -17.49 4.65
N SER A 86 -20.45 -18.22 4.64
CA SER A 86 -20.09 -19.15 3.55
C SER A 86 -20.93 -20.44 3.53
N THR A 87 -21.67 -20.74 4.62
CA THR A 87 -22.45 -21.98 4.74
C THR A 87 -23.91 -21.80 4.30
N GLU A 88 -24.40 -20.56 4.21
CA GLU A 88 -25.78 -20.25 3.82
C GLU A 88 -25.98 -20.11 2.29
N ALA A 89 -24.90 -19.93 1.53
CA ALA A 89 -24.95 -19.81 0.06
C ALA A 89 -25.05 -21.15 -0.69
N LYS A 90 -25.26 -22.27 0.01
CA LYS A 90 -25.43 -23.61 -0.57
C LYS A 90 -26.69 -24.31 -0.05
N GLN A 91 -27.84 -23.66 -0.21
CA GLN A 91 -29.16 -24.30 -0.21
C GLN A 91 -29.93 -23.88 -1.45
#